data_AF-A0A7C9JAZ5-F1
#
_entry.id   AF-A0A7C9JAZ5-F1
#
_cell.length_a   1.000
_cell.length_b   1.000
_cell.length_c   1.000
_cell.angle_alpha   90.00
_cell.angle_beta   90.00
_cell.angle_gamma   90.00
#
_symmetry.space_group_name_H-M   'P 1'
#
loop_
_entity.id
_entity.type
_entity.pdbx_description
1 polymer ?
#
loop_
_entity_poly.entity_id
_entity_poly.type
_entity_poly.pdbx_seq_one_letter_code
_entity_poly.pdbx_strand_id
1 'polypeptide(L)'
;MTDHCDCGAPAGPLGRCADYYYAILAEEQADPDMYRWHNPVVCSYLLQHPAEGHAKHFDVQFRWLQLLLDQGVDAVVRVAAHQVARNRHTSRQGYDMTPFENYAPLPLGAAATGFRASFSALPVVGGSFVFDGAEAYGRRVEAIAAATVERLSGRT
;
A
#
# COMPACT_ATOMS: atom_id res chain seq x y z
N MET A 1 -8.02 -25.95 -7.02
CA MET A 1 -7.34 -24.66 -7.29
C MET A 1 -7.88 -23.66 -6.30
N THR A 2 -7.03 -23.15 -5.41
CA THR A 2 -7.43 -22.18 -4.40
C THR A 2 -7.82 -20.87 -5.08
N ASP A 3 -9.10 -20.52 -5.04
CA ASP A 3 -9.65 -19.28 -5.62
C ASP A 3 -9.43 -18.06 -4.68
N HIS A 4 -8.33 -18.10 -3.92
CA HIS A 4 -8.00 -17.15 -2.88
C HIS A 4 -6.58 -16.62 -3.09
N CYS A 5 -6.38 -15.38 -2.66
CA CYS A 5 -5.09 -14.70 -2.62
C CYS A 5 -4.30 -15.14 -1.39
N ASP A 6 -2.99 -14.87 -1.37
CA ASP A 6 -2.15 -15.19 -0.20
C ASP A 6 -2.59 -14.45 1.06
N CYS A 7 -3.19 -13.26 0.90
CA CYS A 7 -3.79 -12.50 2.01
C CYS A 7 -5.11 -13.10 2.54
N GLY A 8 -5.58 -14.20 1.94
CA GLY A 8 -6.82 -14.90 2.28
C GLY A 8 -8.09 -14.32 1.64
N ALA A 9 -8.00 -13.22 0.88
CA ALA A 9 -9.15 -12.67 0.17
C ALA A 9 -9.55 -13.56 -1.02
N PRO A 10 -10.85 -13.69 -1.34
CA PRO A 10 -11.28 -14.34 -2.58
C PRO A 10 -10.76 -13.58 -3.81
N ALA A 11 -10.60 -14.29 -4.92
CA ALA A 11 -10.38 -13.65 -6.21
C ALA A 11 -11.56 -12.76 -6.60
N GLY A 12 -11.27 -11.63 -7.23
CA GLY A 12 -12.25 -10.70 -7.77
C GLY A 12 -12.43 -10.85 -9.28
N PRO A 13 -13.24 -9.98 -9.91
CA PRO A 13 -13.44 -9.96 -11.36
C PRO A 13 -12.18 -9.95 -12.24
N LEU A 14 -11.08 -9.31 -11.80
CA LEU A 14 -9.80 -9.34 -12.54
C LEU A 14 -8.87 -10.50 -12.13
N GLY A 15 -9.29 -11.36 -11.21
CA GLY A 15 -8.45 -12.44 -10.66
C GLY A 15 -7.97 -12.13 -9.25
N ARG A 16 -6.71 -12.44 -8.96
CA ARG A 16 -6.12 -12.35 -7.61
C ARG A 16 -5.57 -10.95 -7.37
N CYS A 17 -5.26 -10.63 -6.11
CA CYS A 17 -4.67 -9.34 -5.72
C CYS A 17 -3.46 -8.93 -6.58
N ALA A 18 -2.65 -9.89 -7.06
CA ALA A 18 -1.51 -9.62 -7.94
C ALA A 18 -1.96 -9.01 -9.29
N ASP A 19 -3.02 -9.55 -9.90
CA ASP A 19 -3.57 -9.04 -11.17
C ASP A 19 -4.07 -7.60 -11.02
N TYR A 20 -4.75 -7.32 -9.91
CA TYR A 20 -5.17 -5.98 -9.52
C TYR A 20 -4.00 -5.03 -9.29
N TYR A 21 -2.99 -5.48 -8.55
CA TYR A 21 -1.80 -4.69 -8.25
C TYR A 21 -1.06 -4.29 -9.53
N TYR A 22 -0.79 -5.23 -10.43
CA TYR A 22 -0.11 -4.91 -11.69
C TYR A 22 -0.96 -4.02 -12.61
N ALA A 23 -2.28 -4.19 -12.64
CA ALA A 23 -3.17 -3.32 -13.40
C ALA A 23 -3.18 -1.88 -12.84
N ILE A 24 -3.22 -1.73 -11.51
CA ILE A 24 -3.10 -0.44 -10.83
C ILE A 24 -1.77 0.24 -11.17
N LEU A 25 -0.65 -0.49 -11.05
CA LEU A 25 0.67 0.05 -11.36
C LEU A 25 0.78 0.52 -12.81
N ALA A 26 0.12 -0.17 -13.75
CA ALA A 26 0.10 0.23 -15.15
C ALA A 26 -0.69 1.54 -15.37
N GLU A 27 -1.86 1.68 -14.74
CA GLU A 27 -2.68 2.89 -14.84
C GLU A 27 -2.02 4.09 -14.14
N GLU A 28 -1.40 3.87 -12.98
CA GLU A 28 -0.64 4.89 -12.23
C GLU A 28 0.44 5.57 -13.07
N GLN A 29 1.08 4.88 -14.03
CA GLN A 29 2.10 5.50 -14.89
C GLN A 29 1.52 6.55 -15.85
N ALA A 30 0.22 6.50 -16.13
CA ALA A 30 -0.45 7.37 -17.08
C ALA A 30 -1.25 8.50 -16.41
N ASP A 31 -1.53 8.40 -15.10
CA ASP A 31 -2.37 9.34 -14.35
C ASP A 31 -1.63 9.89 -13.11
N PRO A 32 -1.20 11.18 -13.11
CA PRO A 32 -0.54 11.79 -11.96
C PRO A 32 -1.37 11.85 -10.68
N ASP A 33 -2.70 11.96 -10.77
CA ASP A 33 -3.57 12.00 -9.60
C ASP A 33 -3.67 10.61 -8.95
N MET A 34 -3.66 9.56 -9.77
CA MET A 34 -3.54 8.18 -9.31
C MET A 34 -2.14 7.91 -8.74
N TYR A 35 -1.07 8.37 -9.41
CA TYR A 35 0.32 8.13 -9.03
C TYR A 35 0.67 8.61 -7.61
N ARG A 36 -0.04 9.61 -7.08
CA ARG A 36 0.13 10.07 -5.68
C ARG A 36 -0.12 8.96 -4.66
N TRP A 37 -0.91 7.95 -5.03
CA TRP A 37 -1.24 6.78 -4.20
C TRP A 37 -0.31 5.59 -4.39
N HIS A 38 0.73 5.71 -5.23
CA HIS A 38 1.68 4.64 -5.52
C HIS A 38 2.31 4.03 -4.27
N ASN A 39 2.85 4.87 -3.37
CA ASN A 39 3.47 4.38 -2.14
C ASN A 39 2.47 3.65 -1.22
N PRO A 40 1.27 4.20 -0.93
CA PRO A 40 0.20 3.49 -0.23
C PRO A 40 -0.16 2.14 -0.84
N VAL A 41 -0.29 2.08 -2.17
CA VAL A 41 -0.60 0.85 -2.92
C VAL A 41 0.52 -0.19 -2.72
N VAL A 42 1.76 0.17 -3.00
CA VAL A 42 2.92 -0.74 -2.86
C VAL A 42 3.08 -1.22 -1.42
N CYS A 43 3.01 -0.31 -0.44
CA CYS A 43 3.15 -0.68 0.97
C CYS A 43 2.04 -1.61 1.42
N SER A 44 0.79 -1.32 1.09
CA SER A 44 -0.34 -2.18 1.45
C SER A 44 -0.24 -3.54 0.77
N TYR A 45 0.10 -3.59 -0.52
CA TYR A 45 0.22 -4.85 -1.26
C TYR A 45 1.27 -5.77 -0.64
N LEU A 46 2.48 -5.26 -0.41
CA LEU A 46 3.60 -6.05 0.11
C LEU A 46 3.42 -6.48 1.57
N LEU A 47 2.69 -5.71 2.37
CA LEU A 47 2.34 -6.09 3.75
C LEU A 47 1.22 -7.14 3.78
N GLN A 48 0.27 -7.11 2.84
CA GLN A 48 -0.75 -8.14 2.70
C GLN A 48 -0.23 -9.42 2.02
N HIS A 49 0.83 -9.31 1.21
CA HIS A 49 1.43 -10.41 0.43
C HIS A 49 2.95 -10.46 0.67
N PRO A 50 3.41 -10.80 1.89
CA PRO A 50 4.82 -10.70 2.27
C PRO A 50 5.76 -11.62 1.46
N ALA A 51 5.24 -12.64 0.77
CA ALA A 51 6.05 -13.48 -0.12
C ALA A 51 6.61 -12.70 -1.33
N GLU A 52 5.95 -11.61 -1.74
CA GLU A 52 6.32 -10.76 -2.86
C GLU A 52 7.28 -9.61 -2.46
N GLY A 53 7.61 -9.51 -1.17
CA GLY A 53 8.38 -8.41 -0.60
C GLY A 53 9.69 -8.82 0.06
N HIS A 54 10.38 -7.85 0.65
CA HIS A 54 11.60 -8.08 1.42
C HIS A 54 11.39 -7.68 2.88
N ALA A 55 11.59 -8.64 3.79
CA ALA A 55 11.37 -8.46 5.23
C ALA A 55 12.06 -7.23 5.83
N LYS A 56 13.24 -6.87 5.32
CA LYS A 56 13.99 -5.66 5.74
C LYS A 56 13.25 -4.34 5.50
N HIS A 57 12.19 -4.32 4.70
CA HIS A 57 11.41 -3.12 4.36
C HIS A 57 10.02 -3.09 4.99
N PHE A 58 9.53 -4.19 5.56
CA PHE A 58 8.15 -4.24 6.07
C PHE A 58 7.90 -3.27 7.22
N ASP A 59 8.86 -3.06 8.12
CA ASP A 59 8.69 -2.09 9.21
C ASP A 59 8.49 -0.66 8.68
N VAL A 60 9.34 -0.22 7.75
CA VAL A 60 9.19 1.13 7.17
C VAL A 60 7.92 1.24 6.34
N GLN A 61 7.56 0.22 5.56
CA GLN A 61 6.30 0.18 4.80
C GLN A 61 5.07 0.25 5.71
N PHE A 62 5.10 -0.40 6.87
CA PHE A 62 4.03 -0.32 7.86
C PHE A 62 3.91 1.08 8.46
N ARG A 63 5.04 1.74 8.73
CA ARG A 63 5.07 3.13 9.21
C ARG A 63 4.65 4.13 8.14
N TRP A 64 4.88 3.86 6.86
CA TRP A 64 4.33 4.62 5.75
C TRP A 64 2.81 4.63 5.73
N LEU A 65 2.17 3.49 6.00
CA LEU A 65 0.71 3.42 6.10
C LEU A 65 0.20 4.17 7.34
N GLN A 66 0.92 4.13 8.47
CA GLN A 66 0.55 4.95 9.63
C GLN A 66 0.66 6.45 9.33
N LEU A 67 1.71 6.89 8.61
CA LEU A 67 1.85 8.27 8.14
C LEU A 67 0.68 8.68 7.24
N LEU A 68 0.26 7.81 6.32
CA LEU A 68 -0.91 8.05 5.48
C LEU A 68 -2.16 8.29 6.31
N LEU A 69 -2.45 7.41 7.27
CA LEU A 69 -3.67 7.47 8.08
C LEU A 69 -3.68 8.64 9.07
N ASP A 70 -2.50 9.11 9.49
CA ASP A 70 -2.34 10.22 10.42
C ASP A 70 -2.35 11.59 9.72
N GLN A 71 -1.65 11.71 8.59
CA GLN A 71 -1.38 13.01 7.95
C GLN A 71 -1.84 13.11 6.48
N GLY A 72 -2.41 12.04 5.94
CA GLY A 72 -2.93 12.00 4.56
C GLY A 72 -1.85 11.83 3.48
N VAL A 73 -2.33 11.68 2.24
CA VAL A 73 -1.50 11.37 1.06
C VAL A 73 -0.48 12.47 0.74
N ASP A 74 -0.75 13.73 1.10
CA ASP A 74 0.17 14.83 0.84
C ASP A 74 1.45 14.73 1.68
N ALA A 75 1.34 14.27 2.93
CA ALA A 75 2.51 14.00 3.76
C ALA A 75 3.33 12.86 3.17
N VAL A 76 2.66 11.82 2.67
CA VAL A 76 3.31 10.69 2.01
C VAL A 76 4.10 11.15 0.78
N VAL A 77 3.50 11.95 -0.10
CA VAL A 77 4.16 12.48 -1.30
C VAL A 77 5.38 13.33 -0.93
N ARG A 78 5.30 14.17 0.11
CA ARG A 78 6.44 14.98 0.58
C ARG A 78 7.62 14.12 1.05
N VAL A 79 7.36 13.10 1.87
CA VAL A 79 8.41 12.19 2.34
C VAL A 79 9.02 11.40 1.17
N ALA A 80 8.21 11.03 0.18
CA ALA A 80 8.66 10.28 -0.98
C ALA A 80 9.61 11.11 -1.83
N ALA A 81 9.23 12.35 -2.13
CA ALA A 81 10.06 13.31 -2.84
C ALA A 81 11.37 13.58 -2.10
N HIS A 82 11.33 13.70 -0.77
CA HIS A 82 12.53 13.85 0.05
C HIS A 82 13.47 12.64 -0.08
N GLN A 83 12.94 11.42 0.01
CA GLN A 83 13.75 10.21 -0.13
C GLN A 83 14.38 10.09 -1.53
N VAL A 84 13.63 10.42 -2.60
CA VAL A 84 14.16 10.46 -3.97
C VAL A 84 15.31 11.46 -4.09
N ALA A 85 15.15 12.67 -3.53
CA ALA A 85 16.20 13.68 -3.55
C ALA A 85 17.47 13.19 -2.82
N ARG A 86 17.32 12.59 -1.62
CA ARG A 86 18.45 12.03 -0.87
C ARG A 86 19.20 10.95 -1.63
N ASN A 87 18.47 10.03 -2.27
CA ASN A 87 19.05 8.91 -3.02
C ASN A 87 19.88 9.41 -4.22
N ARG A 88 19.43 10.48 -4.90
CA ARG A 88 20.15 11.09 -6.03
C ARG A 88 21.51 11.67 -5.65
N HIS A 89 21.67 12.10 -4.39
CA HIS A 89 22.90 12.73 -3.92
C HIS A 89 23.90 11.74 -3.29
N THR A 90 23.69 10.42 -3.43
CA THR A 90 24.57 9.33 -2.97
C THR A 90 24.94 9.38 -1.48
N SER A 91 24.28 10.25 -0.71
CA SER A 91 24.81 10.74 0.57
C SER A 91 24.62 9.78 1.73
N ARG A 92 23.68 8.82 1.64
CA ARG A 92 23.40 7.82 2.68
C ARG A 92 22.81 6.54 2.10
N GLN A 93 23.23 5.39 2.62
CA GLN A 93 22.58 4.11 2.37
C GLN A 93 21.42 3.93 3.36
N GLY A 94 20.18 3.95 2.87
CA GLY A 94 18.99 3.62 3.67
C GLY A 94 17.87 4.66 3.63
N TYR A 95 16.73 4.26 4.20
CA TYR A 95 15.56 5.11 4.35
C TYR A 95 15.80 6.18 5.42
N ASP A 96 15.32 7.40 5.18
CA ASP A 96 15.21 8.39 6.24
C ASP A 96 14.08 7.99 7.19
N MET A 97 14.45 7.62 8.42
CA MET A 97 13.49 7.18 9.43
C MET A 97 12.90 8.32 10.25
N THR A 98 13.44 9.54 10.14
CA THR A 98 13.00 10.72 10.90
C THR A 98 11.49 10.96 10.80
N PRO A 99 10.83 10.85 9.62
CA PRO A 99 9.39 11.05 9.50
C PRO A 99 8.54 9.98 10.21
N PHE A 100 9.16 8.86 10.62
CA PHE A 100 8.46 7.70 11.13
C PHE A 100 8.71 7.41 12.62
N GLU A 101 9.49 8.25 13.31
CA GLU A 101 9.91 8.02 14.70
C GLU A 101 8.72 7.92 15.68
N ASN A 102 7.62 8.62 15.39
CA ASN A 102 6.41 8.62 16.23
C ASN A 102 5.44 7.47 15.96
N TYR A 103 5.69 6.65 14.94
CA TYR A 103 4.81 5.53 14.60
C TYR A 103 5.25 4.22 15.26
N ALA A 104 4.31 3.29 15.42
CA ALA A 104 4.63 1.99 16.01
C ALA A 104 5.41 1.11 15.01
N PRO A 105 6.38 0.30 15.46
CA PRO A 105 6.99 -0.71 14.60
C PRO A 105 5.97 -1.78 14.20
N LEU A 106 6.26 -2.49 13.12
CA LEU A 106 5.49 -3.67 12.73
C LEU A 106 5.65 -4.77 13.81
N PRO A 107 4.54 -5.29 14.40
CA PRO A 107 4.64 -6.37 15.37
C PRO A 107 5.22 -7.66 14.77
N LEU A 108 6.09 -8.33 15.54
CA LEU A 108 6.70 -9.60 15.11
C LEU A 108 5.65 -10.71 15.01
N GLY A 109 5.70 -11.48 13.92
CA GLY A 109 4.83 -12.65 13.73
C GLY A 109 3.37 -12.33 13.42
N ALA A 110 3.04 -11.08 13.08
CA ALA A 110 1.69 -10.73 12.64
C ALA A 110 1.30 -11.54 11.39
N ALA A 111 0.19 -12.28 11.45
CA ALA A 111 -0.30 -13.06 10.32
C ALA A 111 -0.82 -12.12 9.22
N ALA A 112 -0.29 -12.30 8.00
CA ALA A 112 -0.68 -11.55 6.82
C ALA A 112 -1.96 -12.12 6.17
N THR A 113 -3.00 -12.35 6.97
CA THR A 113 -4.30 -12.85 6.49
C THR A 113 -5.47 -12.26 7.27
N GLY A 114 -6.66 -12.27 6.69
CA GLY A 114 -7.89 -11.83 7.37
C GLY A 114 -8.03 -10.30 7.43
N PHE A 115 -7.51 -9.61 6.41
CA PHE A 115 -7.72 -8.17 6.23
C PHE A 115 -9.17 -7.89 5.85
N ARG A 116 -9.73 -6.79 6.36
CA ARG A 116 -11.11 -6.35 6.04
C ARG A 116 -11.27 -5.79 4.62
N ALA A 117 -10.16 -5.40 3.99
CA ALA A 117 -10.13 -4.92 2.61
C ALA A 117 -8.86 -5.41 1.90
N SER A 118 -9.00 -5.75 0.63
CA SER A 118 -7.94 -6.27 -0.24
C SER A 118 -8.04 -5.66 -1.63
N PHE A 119 -6.97 -5.80 -2.41
CA PHE A 119 -6.91 -5.34 -3.80
C PHE A 119 -7.92 -6.04 -4.69
N SER A 120 -8.12 -7.35 -4.52
CA SER A 120 -9.09 -8.13 -5.32
C SER A 120 -10.54 -7.68 -5.16
N ALA A 121 -10.86 -6.89 -4.13
CA ALA A 121 -12.18 -6.32 -3.92
C ALA A 121 -12.38 -4.95 -4.56
N LEU A 122 -11.35 -4.36 -5.20
CA LEU A 122 -11.47 -3.06 -5.84
C LEU A 122 -12.41 -3.11 -7.05
N PRO A 123 -13.31 -2.13 -7.22
CA PRO A 123 -14.13 -2.04 -8.40
C PRO A 123 -13.29 -1.61 -9.60
N VAL A 124 -13.53 -2.25 -10.75
CA VAL A 124 -12.93 -1.89 -12.04
C VAL A 124 -14.04 -1.82 -13.07
N VAL A 125 -14.20 -0.65 -13.69
CA VAL A 125 -15.25 -0.42 -14.67
C VAL A 125 -14.61 0.14 -15.93
N GLY A 126 -14.90 -0.47 -17.08
CA GLY A 126 -14.28 -0.09 -18.35
C GLY A 126 -12.76 -0.28 -18.37
N GLY A 127 -12.20 -1.11 -17.49
CA GLY A 127 -10.77 -1.33 -17.36
C GLY A 127 -10.01 -0.28 -16.54
N SER A 128 -10.70 0.63 -15.86
CA SER A 128 -10.10 1.68 -15.03
C SER A 128 -10.50 1.55 -13.55
N PHE A 129 -9.57 1.88 -12.66
CA PHE A 129 -9.80 1.99 -11.22
C PHE A 129 -10.30 3.38 -10.78
N VAL A 130 -10.17 4.39 -11.65
CA VAL A 130 -10.57 5.78 -11.41
C VAL A 130 -11.83 6.18 -12.18
N PHE A 131 -12.64 5.21 -12.61
CA PHE A 131 -13.86 5.42 -13.39
C PHE A 131 -14.88 6.38 -12.75
N ASP A 132 -14.84 6.54 -11.42
CA ASP A 132 -15.66 7.47 -10.64
C ASP A 132 -14.83 8.59 -9.96
N GLY A 133 -13.63 8.83 -10.49
CA GLY A 133 -12.73 9.91 -10.09
C GLY A 133 -11.61 9.50 -9.13
N ALA A 134 -10.50 10.24 -9.19
CA ALA A 134 -9.31 9.99 -8.39
C ALA A 134 -9.56 10.05 -6.87
N GLU A 135 -10.51 10.89 -6.42
CA GLU A 135 -10.88 10.98 -5.00
C GLU A 135 -11.52 9.68 -4.50
N ALA A 136 -12.41 9.07 -5.29
CA ALA A 136 -13.05 7.81 -4.94
C ALA A 136 -12.05 6.66 -4.92
N TYR A 137 -11.13 6.63 -5.88
CA TYR A 137 -9.99 5.71 -5.87
C TYR A 137 -9.13 5.88 -4.61
N GLY A 138 -8.77 7.12 -4.27
CA GLY A 138 -7.98 7.43 -3.08
C GLY A 138 -8.61 6.93 -1.79
N ARG A 139 -9.93 7.14 -1.60
CA ARG A 139 -10.66 6.60 -0.44
C ARG A 139 -10.59 5.07 -0.35
N ARG A 140 -10.60 4.36 -1.49
CA ARG A 140 -10.49 2.89 -1.51
C ARG A 140 -9.08 2.43 -1.15
N VAL A 141 -8.06 3.12 -1.64
CA VAL A 141 -6.66 2.84 -1.26
C VAL A 141 -6.44 3.11 0.23
N GLU A 142 -6.97 4.21 0.75
CA GLU A 142 -6.93 4.52 2.19
C GLU A 142 -7.64 3.45 3.03
N ALA A 143 -8.79 2.95 2.58
CA ALA A 143 -9.50 1.85 3.25
C ALA A 143 -8.67 0.55 3.29
N ILE A 144 -7.95 0.23 2.20
CA ILE A 144 -7.02 -0.91 2.18
C ILE A 144 -5.86 -0.69 3.14
N ALA A 145 -5.28 0.51 3.17
CA ALA A 145 -4.20 0.86 4.08
C ALA A 145 -4.66 0.77 5.55
N ALA A 146 -5.85 1.29 5.86
CA ALA A 146 -6.47 1.21 7.19
C ALA A 146 -6.68 -0.24 7.62
N ALA A 147 -7.27 -1.08 6.76
CA ALA A 147 -7.47 -2.50 7.04
C ALA A 147 -6.14 -3.24 7.26
N THR A 148 -5.09 -2.84 6.54
CA THR A 148 -3.74 -3.40 6.71
C THR A 148 -3.15 -3.02 8.06
N VAL A 149 -3.23 -1.73 8.43
CA VAL A 149 -2.72 -1.24 9.72
C VAL A 149 -3.48 -1.82 10.89
N GLU A 150 -4.81 -1.82 10.85
CA GLU A 150 -5.68 -2.41 11.88
C GLU A 150 -5.29 -3.87 12.14
N ARG A 151 -5.24 -4.67 11.07
CA ARG A 151 -4.97 -6.11 11.17
C ARG A 151 -3.59 -6.42 11.73
N LEU A 152 -2.56 -5.68 11.30
CA LEU A 152 -1.18 -5.92 11.69
C LEU A 152 -0.81 -5.30 13.05
N SER A 153 -1.55 -4.30 13.52
CA SER A 153 -1.37 -3.70 14.85
C SER A 153 -1.79 -4.62 16.00
N GLY A 154 -2.47 -5.73 15.72
CA GLY A 154 -2.95 -6.66 16.76
C GLY A 154 -4.08 -6.11 17.64
N ARG A 155 -4.72 -5.00 17.23
CA ARG A 155 -5.91 -4.44 17.86
C ARG A 155 -7.14 -5.02 17.15
N THR A 156 -7.68 -6.11 17.68
CA THR A 156 -9.02 -6.63 17.34
C THR A 156 -10.06 -6.07 18.26
#